data_AF-A0A7C3QZA8-F1
#
_entry.id   AF-A0A7C3QZA8-F1
#
_cell.length_a   1.000
_cell.length_b   1.000
_cell.length_c   1.000
_cell.angle_alpha   90.00
_cell.angle_beta   90.00
_cell.angle_gamma   90.00
#
_symmetry.space_group_name_H-M   'P 1'
#
loop_
_entity.id
_entity.type
_entity.pdbx_description
1 polymer ?
#
loop_
_entity_poly.entity_id
_entity_poly.type
_entity_poly.pdbx_seq_one_letter_code
_entity_poly.pdbx_strand_id
1 'polypeptide(L)'
;MIIDMHAHIGDFRLSPDEPREPLTWENLIARLDEEGIDMAALLPVYNASPEGAPAGVCLLDERMSVREQVVDAARYAGRIIPFGNMDPRWLHNSPDSDFGPLLDWFLAHGCKGIGEVTARLPFDDPRVISMFRQIG
;
A
#
# COMPACT_ATOMS: atom_id res chain seq x y z
N MET A 1 20.51 11.06 -7.70
CA MET A 1 19.32 10.70 -6.92
C MET A 1 18.18 10.47 -7.88
N ILE A 2 17.86 9.20 -8.12
CA ILE A 2 16.73 8.68 -8.88
C ILE A 2 15.78 8.03 -7.87
N ILE A 3 14.50 8.40 -7.94
CA ILE A 3 13.46 7.83 -7.09
C ILE A 3 12.43 7.15 -7.99
N ASP A 4 12.20 5.86 -7.78
CA ASP A 4 11.03 5.18 -8.32
C ASP A 4 9.81 5.55 -7.47
N MET A 5 8.79 6.14 -8.08
CA MET A 5 7.60 6.61 -7.36
C MET A 5 6.50 5.55 -7.26
N HIS A 6 6.75 4.32 -7.73
CA HIS A 6 5.74 3.27 -7.75
C HIS A 6 6.36 1.87 -7.58
N ALA A 7 6.57 1.47 -6.33
CA ALA A 7 7.03 0.13 -6.00
C ALA A 7 6.06 -0.59 -5.07
N HIS A 8 6.06 -1.92 -5.15
CA HIS A 8 5.25 -2.79 -4.30
C HIS A 8 6.10 -3.84 -3.60
N ILE A 9 5.46 -4.58 -2.70
CA ILE A 9 6.03 -5.75 -2.04
C ILE A 9 4.94 -6.80 -1.86
N GLY A 10 5.26 -8.08 -2.04
CA GLY A 10 4.38 -9.21 -1.75
C GLY A 10 4.17 -10.17 -2.93
N ASP A 11 3.31 -11.16 -2.70
CA ASP A 11 3.02 -12.24 -3.65
C ASP A 11 1.80 -11.95 -4.52
N PHE A 12 2.05 -11.46 -5.74
CA PHE A 12 1.00 -10.99 -6.67
C PHE A 12 0.39 -12.10 -7.51
N ARG A 13 0.70 -13.36 -7.21
CA ARG A 13 0.12 -14.51 -7.90
C ARG A 13 -1.37 -14.63 -7.55
N LEU A 14 -2.20 -14.89 -8.56
CA LEU A 14 -3.63 -15.17 -8.42
C LEU A 14 -3.90 -16.68 -8.26
N SER A 15 -2.92 -17.53 -8.57
CA SER A 15 -2.92 -18.97 -8.32
C SER A 15 -1.56 -19.45 -7.78
N PRO A 16 -1.51 -20.46 -6.89
CA PRO A 16 -0.26 -21.07 -6.44
C PRO A 16 0.63 -21.60 -7.59
N ASP A 17 0.01 -21.95 -8.73
CA ASP A 17 0.72 -22.51 -9.89
C ASP A 17 1.33 -21.44 -10.81
N GLU A 18 1.14 -20.15 -10.51
CA GLU A 18 1.76 -19.10 -11.32
C GLU A 18 3.29 -19.10 -11.18
N PRO A 19 4.04 -19.10 -12.28
CA PRO A 19 5.51 -19.24 -12.26
C PRO A 19 6.24 -17.94 -11.89
N ARG A 20 5.52 -16.90 -11.46
CA ARG A 20 6.12 -15.62 -11.07
C ARG A 20 6.68 -15.72 -9.67
N GLU A 21 7.88 -15.21 -9.47
CA GLU A 21 8.46 -15.06 -8.13
C GLU A 21 7.74 -13.91 -7.38
N PRO A 22 7.38 -14.10 -6.11
CA PRO A 22 6.94 -13.02 -5.24
C PRO A 22 7.97 -11.89 -5.16
N LEU A 23 7.49 -10.65 -5.00
CA LEU A 23 8.35 -9.50 -4.79
C LEU A 23 8.68 -9.42 -3.29
N THR A 24 9.95 -9.62 -2.94
CA THR A 24 10.47 -9.55 -1.57
C THR A 24 11.31 -8.30 -1.39
N TRP A 25 11.62 -7.95 -0.14
CA TRP A 25 12.33 -6.69 0.11
C TRP A 25 13.74 -6.78 -0.44
N GLU A 26 14.35 -7.95 -0.29
CA GLU A 26 15.69 -8.26 -0.75
C GLU A 26 15.78 -8.18 -2.27
N ASN A 27 14.82 -8.77 -2.99
CA ASN A 27 14.85 -8.75 -4.45
C ASN A 27 14.46 -7.37 -5.03
N LEU A 28 13.59 -6.61 -4.35
CA LEU A 28 13.31 -5.22 -4.69
C LEU A 28 14.57 -4.36 -4.53
N ILE A 29 15.24 -4.41 -3.38
CA ILE A 29 16.47 -3.63 -3.16
C ILE A 29 17.57 -4.00 -4.16
N ALA A 30 17.76 -5.30 -4.43
CA ALA A 30 18.73 -5.76 -5.43
C ALA A 30 18.40 -5.19 -6.82
N ARG A 31 17.13 -5.18 -7.22
CA ARG A 31 16.67 -4.58 -8.48
C ARG A 31 16.95 -3.09 -8.54
N LEU A 32 16.69 -2.35 -7.45
CA LEU A 32 17.00 -0.92 -7.37
C LEU A 32 18.51 -0.67 -7.54
N ASP A 33 19.36 -1.50 -6.92
CA ASP A 33 20.82 -1.40 -7.05
C ASP A 33 21.30 -1.70 -8.48
N GLU A 34 20.77 -2.74 -9.12
CA GLU A 34 21.09 -3.11 -10.51
C GLU A 34 20.76 -1.99 -11.50
N GLU A 35 19.66 -1.28 -11.25
CA GLU A 35 19.17 -0.22 -12.14
C GLU A 35 19.70 1.18 -11.78
N GLY A 36 20.47 1.30 -10.70
CA GLY A 36 20.99 2.58 -10.23
C GLY A 36 19.91 3.51 -9.66
N ILE A 37 18.85 2.95 -9.09
CA ILE A 37 17.76 3.67 -8.43
C ILE A 37 18.09 3.84 -6.94
N ASP A 38 18.15 5.08 -6.48
CA ASP A 38 18.58 5.40 -5.12
C ASP A 38 17.49 5.05 -4.08
N MET A 39 16.23 5.36 -4.38
CA MET A 39 15.10 5.12 -3.48
C MET A 39 13.83 4.70 -4.23
N ALA A 40 12.89 4.06 -3.53
CA ALA A 40 11.57 3.75 -4.07
C ALA A 40 10.44 4.13 -3.10
N ALA A 41 9.34 4.68 -3.63
CA ALA A 41 8.10 4.87 -2.90
C ALA A 41 7.32 3.55 -2.86
N LEU A 42 7.19 2.97 -1.68
CA LEU A 42 6.41 1.77 -1.46
C LEU A 42 4.93 2.12 -1.33
N LEU A 43 4.12 1.57 -2.24
CA LEU A 43 2.68 1.66 -2.23
C LEU A 43 2.09 0.32 -1.74
N PRO A 44 1.66 0.22 -0.46
CA PRO A 44 1.14 -1.03 0.05
C PRO A 44 -0.24 -1.29 -0.54
N VAL A 45 -0.46 -2.40 -1.26
CA VAL A 45 -1.72 -2.61 -2.01
C VAL A 45 -2.55 -3.79 -1.50
N TYR A 46 -1.91 -4.86 -0.99
CA TYR A 46 -2.63 -6.02 -0.47
C TYR A 46 -3.61 -5.61 0.60
N ASN A 47 -4.85 -6.08 0.46
CA ASN A 47 -5.96 -5.89 1.40
C ASN A 47 -6.33 -4.44 1.76
N ALA A 48 -5.81 -3.45 1.03
CA ALA A 48 -6.27 -2.07 1.15
C ALA A 48 -7.76 -1.96 0.81
N SER A 49 -8.16 -2.59 -0.29
CA SER A 49 -9.55 -2.66 -0.78
C SER A 49 -9.94 -4.10 -1.14
N PRO A 50 -11.22 -4.49 -1.03
CA PRO A 50 -11.70 -5.79 -1.49
C PRO A 50 -11.36 -6.11 -2.95
N GLU A 51 -11.24 -5.08 -3.81
CA GLU A 51 -10.97 -5.24 -5.23
C GLU A 51 -9.49 -5.49 -5.55
N GLY A 52 -8.57 -5.09 -4.65
CA GLY A 52 -7.15 -5.41 -4.71
C GLY A 52 -6.76 -6.65 -3.90
N ALA A 53 -7.72 -7.29 -3.26
CA ALA A 53 -7.51 -8.46 -2.42
C ALA A 53 -7.63 -9.77 -3.23
N PRO A 54 -6.70 -10.73 -3.04
CA PRO A 54 -6.88 -12.09 -3.56
C PRO A 54 -8.07 -12.80 -2.88
N ALA A 55 -8.56 -13.86 -3.53
CA ALA A 55 -9.72 -14.60 -3.03
C ALA A 55 -9.47 -15.17 -1.63
N GLY A 56 -10.38 -14.90 -0.70
CA GLY A 56 -10.25 -15.38 0.67
C GLY A 56 -9.15 -14.70 1.49
N VAL A 57 -8.69 -13.50 1.08
CA VAL A 57 -7.59 -12.77 1.77
C VAL A 57 -7.75 -12.70 3.29
N CYS A 58 -8.99 -12.56 3.78
CA CYS A 58 -9.25 -12.40 5.20
C CYS A 58 -9.24 -13.72 6.00
N LEU A 59 -9.19 -14.87 5.32
CA LEU A 59 -9.32 -16.19 5.95
C LEU A 59 -8.17 -17.15 5.64
N LEU A 60 -7.63 -17.08 4.43
CA LEU A 60 -6.73 -18.10 3.89
C LEU A 60 -5.35 -17.56 3.54
N ASP A 61 -5.18 -16.24 3.57
CA ASP A 61 -3.98 -15.61 3.04
C ASP A 61 -2.97 -15.33 4.15
N GLU A 62 -1.73 -15.75 3.91
CA GLU A 62 -0.57 -15.54 4.76
C GLU A 62 0.28 -14.33 4.30
N ARG A 63 -0.17 -13.61 3.25
CA ARG A 63 0.50 -12.43 2.69
C ARG A 63 0.45 -11.23 3.63
N MET A 64 1.39 -10.31 3.41
CA MET A 64 1.55 -9.10 4.20
C MET A 64 0.38 -8.12 4.02
N SER A 65 -0.29 -7.81 5.12
CA SER A 65 -1.26 -6.71 5.21
C SER A 65 -0.63 -5.35 4.92
N VAL A 66 -1.45 -4.33 4.61
CA VAL A 66 -0.99 -2.93 4.55
C VAL A 66 -0.18 -2.55 5.80
N ARG A 67 -0.65 -2.98 6.98
CA ARG A 67 0.03 -2.72 8.25
C ARG A 67 1.44 -3.29 8.28
N GLU A 68 1.61 -4.56 7.94
CA GLU A 68 2.91 -5.23 7.95
C GLU A 68 3.87 -4.60 6.94
N GLN A 69 3.38 -4.27 5.75
CA GLN A 69 4.18 -3.59 4.72
C GLN A 69 4.70 -2.23 5.22
N VAL A 70 3.84 -1.43 5.85
CA VAL A 70 4.23 -0.13 6.43
C VAL A 70 5.24 -0.29 7.57
N VAL A 71 5.01 -1.24 8.48
CA VAL A 71 5.90 -1.48 9.63
C VAL A 71 7.27 -2.00 9.17
N ASP A 72 7.30 -2.93 8.22
CA ASP A 72 8.54 -3.55 7.75
C ASP A 72 9.37 -2.62 6.86
N ALA A 73 8.73 -1.65 6.17
CA ALA A 73 9.43 -0.63 5.40
C ALA A 73 10.46 0.15 6.23
N ALA A 74 10.24 0.29 7.54
CA ALA A 74 11.17 0.96 8.45
C ALA A 74 12.55 0.30 8.50
N ARG A 75 12.65 -1.00 8.21
CA ARG A 75 13.94 -1.73 8.15
C ARG A 75 14.80 -1.31 6.96
N TYR A 76 14.19 -0.69 5.96
CA TYR A 76 14.83 -0.24 4.72
C TYR A 76 14.88 1.30 4.63
N ALA A 77 14.92 1.97 5.78
CA ALA A 77 15.04 3.42 5.87
C ALA A 77 16.24 3.92 5.05
N GLY A 78 16.00 4.94 4.23
CA GLY A 78 17.00 5.50 3.30
C GLY A 78 17.00 4.87 1.92
N ARG A 79 16.34 3.72 1.71
CA ARG A 79 16.07 3.13 0.40
C ARG A 79 14.58 3.11 0.06
N ILE A 80 13.72 2.97 1.06
CA ILE A 80 12.27 2.94 0.88
C ILE A 80 11.62 4.15 1.53
N ILE A 81 10.70 4.78 0.78
CA ILE A 81 9.81 5.83 1.24
C ILE A 81 8.42 5.17 1.44
N PRO A 82 7.98 4.93 2.68
CA PRO A 82 6.69 4.30 2.90
C PRO A 82 5.54 5.24 2.52
N PHE A 83 4.53 4.70 1.85
CA PHE A 83 3.19 5.29 1.79
C PHE A 83 2.23 4.42 2.61
N GLY A 84 1.14 5.00 3.07
CA GLY A 84 0.00 4.26 3.59
C GLY A 84 -0.95 3.90 2.44
N ASN A 85 -1.96 3.08 2.72
CA ASN A 85 -3.07 2.87 1.80
C ASN A 85 -4.35 2.62 2.60
N MET A 86 -5.50 2.99 2.04
CA MET A 86 -6.78 2.90 2.72
C MET A 86 -7.94 2.90 1.75
N ASP A 87 -9.07 2.35 2.18
CA ASP A 87 -10.32 2.39 1.43
C ASP A 87 -11.27 3.44 2.03
N PRO A 88 -11.99 4.21 1.19
CA PRO A 88 -13.03 5.13 1.65
C PRO A 88 -14.13 4.48 2.51
N ARG A 89 -14.22 3.15 2.50
CA ARG A 89 -15.25 2.36 3.21
C ARG A 89 -14.78 1.79 4.56
N TRP A 90 -13.51 1.93 4.94
CA TRP A 90 -12.92 1.26 6.12
C TRP A 90 -13.56 1.61 7.47
N LEU A 91 -14.10 2.81 7.62
CA LEU A 91 -14.73 3.26 8.87
C LEU A 91 -16.24 3.00 8.82
N HIS A 92 -17.03 4.05 8.70
CA HIS A 92 -18.49 3.97 8.72
C HIS A 92 -19.10 3.75 7.33
N ASN A 93 -18.26 3.52 6.31
CA ASN A 93 -18.67 3.47 4.90
C ASN A 93 -19.56 4.67 4.51
N SER A 94 -19.18 5.86 4.99
CA SER A 94 -19.94 7.10 4.90
C SER A 94 -19.02 8.25 4.47
N PRO A 95 -19.52 9.23 3.68
CA PRO A 95 -18.77 10.46 3.40
C PRO A 95 -18.44 11.28 4.66
N ASP A 96 -19.11 11.05 5.78
CA ASP A 96 -18.85 11.73 7.05
C ASP A 96 -17.78 11.01 7.91
N SER A 97 -17.08 10.01 7.36
CA SER A 97 -16.05 9.28 8.09
C SER A 97 -14.83 10.18 8.36
N ASP A 98 -14.39 10.24 9.62
CA ASP A 98 -13.17 10.91 10.04
C ASP A 98 -11.98 9.94 10.01
N PHE A 99 -11.09 10.10 9.04
CA PHE A 99 -9.90 9.30 8.85
C PHE A 99 -8.69 9.78 9.67
N GLY A 100 -8.82 10.87 10.43
CA GLY A 100 -7.74 11.45 11.23
C GLY A 100 -6.91 10.43 12.02
N PRO A 101 -7.52 9.53 12.81
CA PRO A 101 -6.77 8.52 13.57
C PRO A 101 -5.93 7.55 12.69
N LEU A 102 -6.38 7.26 11.48
CA LEU A 102 -5.64 6.39 10.54
C LEU A 102 -4.48 7.16 9.92
N LEU A 103 -4.69 8.43 9.57
CA LEU A 103 -3.65 9.31 9.05
C LEU A 103 -2.56 9.59 10.09
N ASP A 104 -2.94 9.83 11.34
CA ASP A 104 -2.02 9.96 12.47
C ASP A 104 -1.15 8.71 12.63
N TRP A 105 -1.74 7.52 12.47
CA TRP A 105 -0.99 6.27 12.51
C TRP A 105 0.03 6.18 11.36
N PHE A 106 -0.37 6.48 10.12
CA PHE A 106 0.55 6.48 8.97
C PHE A 106 1.69 7.49 9.15
N LEU A 107 1.38 8.71 9.59
CA LEU A 107 2.38 9.74 9.89
C LEU A 107 3.37 9.28 10.96
N ALA A 108 2.88 8.65 12.04
CA ALA A 108 3.72 8.12 13.11
C ALA A 108 4.66 6.99 12.63
N HIS A 109 4.31 6.28 11.55
CA HIS A 109 5.14 5.24 10.93
C HIS A 109 5.98 5.77 9.75
N GLY A 110 6.07 7.08 9.60
CA GLY A 110 6.94 7.73 8.63
C GLY A 110 6.39 7.77 7.20
N CYS A 111 5.13 7.37 6.98
CA CYS A 111 4.50 7.43 5.67
C CYS A 111 4.48 8.86 5.11
N LYS A 112 4.73 8.99 3.81
CA LYS A 112 4.80 10.29 3.10
C LYS A 112 3.59 10.61 2.23
N GLY A 113 2.65 9.68 2.12
CA GLY A 113 1.40 9.86 1.38
C GLY A 113 0.52 8.62 1.50
N ILE A 114 -0.60 8.64 0.76
CA ILE A 114 -1.57 7.55 0.67
C ILE A 114 -1.66 7.07 -0.79
N GLY A 115 -1.58 5.76 -0.99
CA GLY A 115 -1.72 5.10 -2.30
C GLY A 115 -1.15 3.67 -2.28
N GLU A 116 -1.43 2.85 -3.28
CA GLU A 116 -2.30 3.06 -4.46
C GLU A 116 -3.78 2.84 -4.10
N VAL A 117 -4.61 3.86 -4.22
CA VAL A 117 -6.05 3.73 -3.91
C VAL A 117 -6.73 2.91 -5.00
N THR A 118 -7.09 1.67 -4.67
CA THR A 118 -7.69 0.69 -5.60
C THR A 118 -9.17 0.44 -5.36
N ALA A 119 -9.80 1.23 -4.49
CA ALA A 119 -11.24 1.15 -4.22
C ALA A 119 -12.01 1.30 -5.54
N ARG A 120 -12.85 0.32 -5.87
CA ARG A 120 -13.68 0.34 -7.09
C ARG A 120 -14.91 1.23 -6.91
N LEU A 121 -14.65 2.51 -6.65
CA LEU A 121 -15.62 3.58 -6.55
C LEU A 121 -15.25 4.67 -7.57
N PRO A 122 -16.24 5.36 -8.16
CA PRO A 122 -15.97 6.54 -8.98
C PRO A 122 -15.17 7.60 -8.20
N PHE A 123 -14.30 8.34 -8.89
CA PHE A 123 -13.53 9.43 -8.28
C PHE A 123 -14.42 10.54 -7.69
N ASP A 124 -15.64 10.67 -8.19
CA ASP A 124 -16.65 11.62 -7.72
C ASP A 124 -17.64 11.03 -6.69
N ASP A 125 -17.42 9.80 -6.23
CA ASP A 125 -18.17 9.25 -5.11
C ASP A 125 -17.97 10.12 -3.85
N PRO A 126 -19.02 10.51 -3.12
CA PRO A 126 -18.89 11.37 -1.94
C PRO A 126 -17.90 10.84 -0.89
N ARG A 127 -17.77 9.52 -0.74
CA ARG A 127 -16.82 8.90 0.20
C ARG A 127 -15.39 9.06 -0.27
N VAL A 128 -15.15 8.90 -1.57
CA VAL A 128 -13.84 9.09 -2.20
C VAL A 128 -13.42 10.55 -2.09
N ILE A 129 -14.31 11.49 -2.45
CA ILE A 129 -14.05 12.93 -2.30
C ILE A 129 -13.73 13.30 -0.85
N SER A 130 -14.50 12.76 0.12
CA SER A 130 -14.27 13.03 1.54
C SER A 130 -12.90 12.53 2.00
N MET A 131 -12.54 11.30 1.63
CA MET A 131 -11.22 10.74 1.92
C MET A 131 -10.11 11.60 1.31
N PHE A 132 -10.23 11.97 0.02
CA PHE A 132 -9.23 12.80 -0.65
C PHE A 132 -9.04 14.17 0.01
N ARG A 133 -10.12 14.82 0.46
CA ARG A 133 -10.01 16.08 1.21
C ARG A 133 -9.23 15.96 2.52
N GLN A 134 -9.23 14.78 3.14
CA GLN A 134 -8.56 14.55 4.42
C GLN A 134 -7.08 14.17 4.26
N ILE A 135 -6.70 13.53 3.14
CA ILE A 135 -5.30 13.13 2.91
C ILE A 135 -4.41 14.25 2.35
N GLY A 136 -5.00 15.34 1.85
CA GLY A 136 -4.29 16.53 1.34
C GLY A 136 -4.40 16.70 -0.17
#